data_AF-A0A1W2GZQ2-F1
#
_entry.id   AF-A0A1W2GZQ2-F1
#
_cell.length_a   1.000
_cell.length_b   1.000
_cell.length_c   1.000
_cell.angle_alpha   90.00
_cell.angle_beta   90.00
_cell.angle_gamma   90.00
#
_symmetry.space_group_name_H-M   'P 1'
#
loop_
_entity.id
_entity.type
_entity.pdbx_description
1 polymer ?
#
loop_
_entity_poly.entity_id
_entity_poly.type
_entity_poly.pdbx_seq_one_letter_code
_entity_poly.pdbx_strand_id
1 'polypeptide(L)'
;MKVYQLIIITMLVINMPIYVLAQESVSQNKSEQIQEKVTPKEEKRILAQQKAEAQAVEKEKKLKDAELKAEQKRINNLAKAQENFDKALTKKQQAEINFAKENLKYEKVKLKGKATEADLAKFEMNLKKFEIAISQAQADVDRFQRDIQRYTIEKDEKDKGEEDEN
;
A
#
# COMPACT_ATOMS: atom_id res chain seq x y z
N MET A 1 69.04 -38.44 54.86
CA MET A 1 68.10 -38.58 53.74
C MET A 1 66.70 -38.88 54.29
N LYS A 2 65.67 -38.17 53.78
CA LYS A 2 64.22 -38.46 53.85
C LYS A 2 63.32 -37.87 54.96
N VAL A 3 63.79 -37.07 55.93
CA VAL A 3 62.87 -36.46 56.93
C VAL A 3 62.71 -34.94 56.80
N TYR A 4 63.76 -34.22 56.40
CA TYR A 4 63.71 -32.75 56.29
C TYR A 4 63.01 -32.21 55.03
N GLN A 5 62.89 -33.00 53.96
CA GLN A 5 62.17 -32.58 52.76
C GLN A 5 60.64 -32.77 52.85
N LEU A 6 60.15 -33.57 53.80
CA LEU A 6 58.70 -33.78 53.96
C LEU A 6 58.02 -32.68 54.79
N ILE A 7 58.78 -31.98 55.64
CA ILE A 7 58.28 -30.91 56.52
C ILE A 7 58.21 -29.56 55.79
N ILE A 8 59.07 -29.32 54.79
CA ILE A 8 59.05 -28.07 54.02
C ILE A 8 57.90 -28.07 53.00
N ILE A 9 57.51 -29.23 52.47
CA ILE A 9 56.38 -29.34 51.53
C ILE A 9 55.03 -29.22 52.26
N THR A 10 54.92 -29.66 53.53
CA THR A 10 53.68 -29.55 54.30
C THR A 10 53.38 -28.13 54.79
N MET A 11 54.40 -27.27 54.96
CA MET A 11 54.17 -25.86 55.31
C MET A 11 53.86 -24.93 54.13
N LEU A 12 54.05 -25.39 52.89
CA LEU A 12 53.79 -24.55 51.70
C LEU A 12 52.38 -24.74 51.11
N VAL A 13 51.66 -25.81 51.48
CA VAL A 13 50.31 -26.11 50.94
C VAL A 13 49.17 -25.57 51.81
N ILE A 14 49.41 -25.28 53.10
CA ILE A 14 48.34 -24.79 54.01
C ILE A 14 48.12 -23.27 53.90
N ASN A 15 49.07 -22.50 53.33
CA ASN A 15 48.97 -21.04 53.22
C ASN A 15 48.50 -20.48 51.85
N MET A 16 48.06 -21.34 50.93
CA MET A 16 47.55 -20.93 49.62
C MET A 16 46.07 -21.31 49.42
N PRO A 17 45.15 -20.67 50.17
CA PRO A 17 43.88 -20.32 49.55
C PRO A 17 43.37 -18.91 49.89
N ILE A 18 44.14 -18.04 50.55
CA ILE A 18 43.64 -16.71 50.96
C ILE A 18 44.00 -15.61 49.94
N TYR A 19 45.11 -15.73 49.21
CA TYR A 19 45.51 -14.68 48.27
C TYR A 19 44.79 -14.73 46.91
N VAL A 20 44.25 -15.88 46.50
CA VAL A 20 43.50 -16.01 45.24
C VAL A 20 42.06 -15.48 45.39
N LEU A 21 41.44 -15.66 46.55
CA LEU A 21 40.09 -15.14 46.85
C LEU A 21 40.04 -13.62 47.12
N ALA A 22 41.15 -13.01 47.56
CA ALA A 22 41.23 -11.57 47.77
C ALA A 22 41.37 -10.78 46.45
N GLN A 23 41.97 -11.38 45.41
CA GLN A 23 42.17 -10.72 44.13
C GLN A 23 40.94 -10.84 43.19
N GLU A 24 40.14 -11.90 43.36
CA GLU A 24 38.82 -12.02 42.71
C GLU A 24 37.77 -11.11 43.34
N SER A 25 37.71 -10.99 44.66
CA SER A 25 36.72 -10.16 45.34
C SER A 25 36.95 -8.64 45.18
N VAL A 26 38.19 -8.17 45.05
CA VAL A 26 38.48 -6.76 44.76
C VAL A 26 38.24 -6.41 43.29
N SER A 27 38.42 -7.37 42.38
CA SER A 27 38.14 -7.18 40.96
C SER A 27 36.64 -7.25 40.65
N GLN A 28 35.88 -8.10 41.36
CA GLN A 28 34.43 -8.17 41.27
C GLN A 28 33.73 -6.97 41.92
N ASN A 29 34.20 -6.45 43.06
CA ASN A 29 33.58 -5.28 43.70
C ASN A 29 33.74 -3.98 42.90
N LYS A 30 34.81 -3.86 42.10
CA LYS A 30 34.99 -2.72 41.19
C LYS A 30 34.25 -2.88 39.86
N SER A 31 34.06 -4.10 39.35
CA SER A 31 33.29 -4.33 38.13
C SER A 31 31.78 -4.36 38.37
N GLU A 32 31.30 -4.73 39.57
CA GLU A 32 29.88 -4.63 39.95
C GLU A 32 29.48 -3.19 40.33
N GLN A 33 30.32 -2.40 41.00
CA GLN A 33 30.00 -1.00 41.32
C GLN A 33 30.05 -0.03 40.12
N ILE A 34 30.62 -0.44 38.99
CA ILE A 34 30.58 0.36 37.76
C ILE A 34 29.31 0.08 36.94
N GLN A 35 28.58 -1.00 37.23
CA GLN A 35 27.37 -1.37 36.47
C GLN A 35 26.05 -0.87 37.07
N GLU A 36 26.05 -0.28 38.27
CA GLU A 36 24.80 0.15 38.94
C GLU A 36 24.88 1.59 39.49
N LYS A 37 25.32 2.52 38.65
CA LYS A 37 25.04 3.96 38.84
C LYS A 37 24.59 4.59 37.54
N VAL A 38 23.49 4.07 36.98
CA VAL A 38 22.65 4.91 36.12
C VAL A 38 22.09 5.97 37.04
N THR A 39 22.55 7.21 36.89
CA THR A 39 22.01 8.30 37.71
C THR A 39 20.52 8.45 37.40
N PRO A 40 19.66 8.89 38.34
CA PRO A 40 18.23 9.13 38.05
C PRO A 40 18.01 10.13 36.88
N LYS A 41 19.05 10.91 36.52
CA LYS A 41 19.09 11.77 35.34
C LYS A 41 19.24 10.99 34.02
N GLU A 42 19.96 9.89 34.04
CA GLU A 42 20.24 9.03 32.89
C GLU A 42 19.09 8.03 32.64
N GLU A 43 18.48 7.47 33.69
CA GLU A 43 17.21 6.72 33.58
C GLU A 43 16.09 7.58 32.99
N LYS A 44 15.98 8.84 33.43
CA LYS A 44 15.02 9.80 32.88
C LYS A 44 15.28 10.12 31.41
N ARG A 45 16.54 10.11 30.96
CA ARG A 45 16.90 10.29 29.54
C ARG A 45 16.53 9.08 28.71
N ILE A 46 16.80 7.87 29.20
CA ILE A 46 16.43 6.62 28.51
C ILE A 46 14.90 6.51 28.39
N LEU A 47 14.15 6.80 29.46
CA LEU A 47 12.69 6.78 29.42
C LEU A 47 12.12 7.86 28.46
N ALA A 48 12.73 9.06 28.43
CA ALA A 48 12.35 10.10 27.48
C ALA A 48 12.63 9.69 26.03
N GLN A 49 13.77 9.02 25.80
CA GLN A 49 14.15 8.51 24.48
C GLN A 49 13.21 7.38 24.03
N GLN A 50 12.92 6.39 24.89
CA GLN A 50 11.96 5.33 24.60
C GLN A 50 10.55 5.88 24.31
N LYS A 51 10.12 6.91 25.05
CA LYS A 51 8.83 7.58 24.79
C LYS A 51 8.84 8.34 23.46
N ALA A 52 9.95 8.99 23.10
CA ALA A 52 10.10 9.68 21.82
C ALA A 52 10.11 8.68 20.64
N GLU A 53 10.82 7.56 20.77
CA GLU A 53 10.84 6.47 19.80
C GLU A 53 9.46 5.83 19.64
N ALA A 54 8.76 5.53 20.74
CA ALA A 54 7.39 5.00 20.70
C ALA A 54 6.41 5.98 20.01
N GLN A 55 6.54 7.30 20.27
CA GLN A 55 5.74 8.32 19.60
C GLN A 55 6.10 8.45 18.11
N ALA A 56 7.36 8.30 17.73
CA ALA A 56 7.79 8.30 16.33
C ALA A 56 7.19 7.09 15.58
N VAL A 57 7.27 5.90 16.18
CA VAL A 57 6.67 4.67 15.64
C VAL A 57 5.14 4.80 15.53
N GLU A 58 4.48 5.40 16.52
CA GLU A 58 3.03 5.62 16.45
C GLU A 58 2.64 6.60 15.33
N LYS A 59 3.41 7.68 15.14
CA LYS A 59 3.22 8.62 14.03
C LYS A 59 3.44 7.93 12.68
N GLU A 60 4.50 7.15 12.55
CA GLU A 60 4.80 6.39 11.32
C GLU A 60 3.67 5.40 10.98
N LYS A 61 3.15 4.66 11.98
CA LYS A 61 1.99 3.78 11.80
C LYS A 61 0.76 4.54 11.33
N LYS A 62 0.46 5.70 11.93
CA LYS A 62 -0.68 6.53 11.51
C LYS A 62 -0.55 7.05 10.08
N LEU A 63 0.67 7.39 9.66
CA LEU A 63 0.95 7.80 8.28
C LEU A 63 0.72 6.63 7.31
N LYS A 64 1.31 5.45 7.59
CA LYS A 64 1.10 4.24 6.79
C LYS A 64 -0.38 3.84 6.71
N ASP A 65 -1.11 3.90 7.82
CA ASP A 65 -2.55 3.60 7.83
C ASP A 65 -3.37 4.61 7.00
N ALA A 66 -2.99 5.90 7.04
CA ALA A 66 -3.63 6.93 6.24
C ALA A 66 -3.36 6.74 4.74
N GLU A 67 -2.12 6.37 4.40
CA GLU A 67 -1.67 6.07 3.04
C GLU A 67 -2.38 4.85 2.47
N LEU A 68 -2.42 3.74 3.21
CA LEU A 68 -3.17 2.53 2.84
C LEU A 68 -4.66 2.83 2.60
N LYS A 69 -5.27 3.67 3.44
CA LYS A 69 -6.67 4.10 3.25
C LYS A 69 -6.84 4.97 2.00
N ALA A 70 -5.88 5.85 1.71
CA ALA A 70 -5.92 6.67 0.51
C ALA A 70 -5.77 5.81 -0.76
N GLU A 71 -4.85 4.85 -0.73
CA GLU A 71 -4.62 3.91 -1.83
C GLU A 71 -5.81 2.99 -2.06
N GLN A 72 -6.42 2.46 -1.00
CA GLN A 72 -7.65 1.67 -1.11
C GLN A 72 -8.79 2.48 -1.74
N LYS A 73 -8.94 3.76 -1.40
CA LYS A 73 -9.94 4.63 -2.02
C LYS A 73 -9.65 4.84 -3.52
N ARG A 74 -8.39 5.05 -3.88
CA ARG A 74 -7.96 5.20 -5.29
C ARG A 74 -8.27 3.93 -6.08
N ILE A 75 -7.90 2.76 -5.56
CA ILE A 75 -8.20 1.46 -6.18
C ILE A 75 -9.71 1.27 -6.36
N ASN A 76 -10.50 1.56 -5.33
CA ASN A 76 -11.96 1.43 -5.40
C ASN A 76 -12.57 2.38 -6.45
N ASN A 77 -12.05 3.60 -6.58
CA ASN A 77 -12.51 4.55 -7.57
C ASN A 77 -12.11 4.14 -8.99
N LEU A 78 -10.89 3.65 -9.17
CA LEU A 78 -10.41 3.09 -10.44
C LEU A 78 -11.27 1.90 -10.89
N ALA A 79 -11.55 0.95 -9.99
CA ALA A 79 -12.39 -0.20 -10.27
C ALA A 79 -13.80 0.22 -10.71
N LYS A 80 -14.40 1.21 -10.04
CA LYS A 80 -15.71 1.76 -10.42
C LYS A 80 -15.67 2.46 -11.78
N ALA A 81 -14.59 3.17 -12.08
CA ALA A 81 -14.42 3.83 -13.38
C ALA A 81 -14.32 2.80 -14.51
N GLN A 82 -13.58 1.70 -14.30
CA GLN A 82 -13.50 0.56 -15.23
C GLN A 82 -14.85 -0.11 -15.43
N GLU A 83 -15.58 -0.41 -14.36
CA GLU A 83 -16.92 -1.02 -14.45
C GLU A 83 -17.89 -0.13 -15.23
N ASN A 84 -17.84 1.18 -15.00
CA ASN A 84 -18.68 2.14 -15.72
C ASN A 84 -18.29 2.27 -17.19
N PHE A 85 -16.99 2.23 -17.50
CA PHE A 85 -16.48 2.20 -18.86
C PHE A 85 -17.01 0.98 -19.62
N ASP A 86 -16.93 -0.22 -19.04
CA ASP A 86 -17.42 -1.45 -19.65
C ASP A 86 -18.93 -1.43 -19.90
N LYS A 87 -19.69 -0.88 -18.94
CA LYS A 87 -21.14 -0.67 -19.10
C LYS A 87 -21.44 0.32 -20.23
N ALA A 88 -20.70 1.42 -20.32
CA ALA A 88 -20.88 2.41 -21.39
C ALA A 88 -20.55 1.83 -22.77
N LEU A 89 -19.47 1.05 -22.86
CA LEU A 89 -19.07 0.35 -24.08
C LEU A 89 -20.15 -0.65 -24.52
N THR A 90 -20.71 -1.41 -23.59
CA THR A 90 -21.80 -2.37 -23.87
C THR A 90 -23.06 -1.65 -24.36
N LYS A 91 -23.43 -0.52 -23.74
CA LYS A 91 -24.56 0.31 -24.18
C LYS A 91 -24.35 0.85 -25.59
N LYS A 92 -23.14 1.34 -25.89
CA LYS A 92 -22.76 1.81 -27.23
C LYS A 92 -22.95 0.70 -28.26
N GLN A 93 -22.35 -0.47 -28.02
CA GLN A 93 -22.46 -1.62 -28.92
C GLN A 93 -23.91 -2.04 -29.14
N GLN A 94 -24.72 -2.07 -28.08
CA GLN A 94 -26.14 -2.40 -28.19
C GLN A 94 -26.91 -1.38 -29.04
N ALA A 95 -26.59 -0.08 -28.90
CA ALA A 95 -27.19 0.98 -29.71
C ALA A 95 -26.77 0.88 -31.19
N GLU A 96 -25.50 0.58 -31.47
CA GLU A 96 -24.99 0.32 -32.83
C GLU A 96 -25.67 -0.89 -33.48
N ILE A 97 -25.84 -1.99 -32.73
CA ILE A 97 -26.57 -3.18 -33.20
C ILE A 97 -28.03 -2.82 -33.55
N ASN A 98 -28.69 -2.03 -32.72
CA ASN A 98 -30.07 -1.62 -32.94
C ASN A 98 -30.19 -0.67 -34.14
N PHE A 99 -29.27 0.28 -34.28
CA PHE A 99 -29.15 1.13 -35.45
C PHE A 99 -29.01 0.29 -36.73
N ALA A 100 -28.06 -0.66 -36.75
CA ALA A 100 -27.82 -1.51 -37.90
C ALA A 100 -29.06 -2.37 -38.25
N LYS A 101 -29.74 -2.93 -37.24
CA LYS A 101 -30.98 -3.70 -37.43
C LYS A 101 -32.09 -2.84 -38.03
N GLU A 102 -32.27 -1.62 -37.54
CA GLU A 102 -33.29 -0.71 -38.03
C GLU A 102 -32.96 -0.22 -39.45
N ASN A 103 -31.69 0.09 -39.72
CA ASN A 103 -31.22 0.52 -41.03
C ASN A 103 -31.45 -0.58 -42.08
N LEU A 104 -31.15 -1.83 -41.71
CA LEU A 104 -31.40 -2.98 -42.58
C LEU A 104 -32.90 -3.19 -42.85
N LYS A 105 -33.78 -2.89 -41.89
CA LYS A 105 -35.24 -2.91 -42.13
C LYS A 105 -35.65 -1.78 -43.07
N TYR A 106 -35.16 -0.56 -42.84
CA TYR A 106 -35.42 0.59 -43.70
C TYR A 106 -35.05 0.30 -45.16
N GLU A 107 -33.83 -0.18 -45.40
CA GLU A 107 -33.35 -0.53 -46.74
C GLU A 107 -34.20 -1.63 -47.40
N LYS A 108 -34.57 -2.68 -46.65
CA LYS A 108 -35.45 -3.75 -47.16
C LYS A 108 -36.82 -3.22 -47.56
N VAL A 109 -37.38 -2.31 -46.78
CA VAL A 109 -38.70 -1.73 -47.01
C VAL A 109 -38.68 -0.78 -48.21
N LYS A 110 -37.64 0.04 -48.31
CA LYS A 110 -37.38 0.93 -49.44
C LYS A 110 -37.21 0.15 -50.75
N LEU A 111 -36.40 -0.91 -50.75
CA LEU A 111 -36.20 -1.78 -51.92
C LEU A 111 -37.48 -2.49 -52.37
N LYS A 112 -38.34 -2.90 -51.44
CA LYS A 112 -39.63 -3.52 -51.76
C LYS A 112 -40.63 -2.54 -52.39
N GLY A 113 -40.41 -1.23 -52.28
CA GLY A 113 -41.30 -0.20 -52.81
C GLY A 113 -42.70 -0.18 -52.17
N LYS A 114 -42.86 -0.80 -50.99
CA LYS A 114 -44.16 -0.97 -50.30
C LYS A 114 -44.39 0.01 -49.14
N ALA A 115 -43.39 0.81 -48.78
CA ALA A 115 -43.54 1.78 -47.71
C ALA A 115 -44.19 3.07 -48.20
N THR A 116 -45.02 3.63 -47.33
CA THR A 116 -45.45 5.02 -47.46
C THR A 116 -44.35 5.96 -47.00
N GLU A 117 -44.41 7.23 -47.40
CA GLU A 117 -43.51 8.28 -46.92
C GLU A 117 -43.54 8.39 -45.38
N ALA A 118 -44.70 8.21 -44.77
CA ALA A 118 -44.86 8.20 -43.32
C ALA A 118 -44.11 7.03 -42.65
N ASP A 119 -44.02 5.88 -43.29
CA ASP A 119 -43.26 4.73 -42.77
C ASP A 119 -41.75 4.98 -42.83
N LEU A 120 -41.27 5.53 -43.95
CA LEU A 120 -39.86 5.91 -44.12
C LEU A 120 -39.44 6.97 -43.10
N ALA A 121 -40.28 7.98 -42.89
CA ALA A 121 -40.03 9.02 -41.88
C ALA A 121 -39.95 8.45 -40.45
N LYS A 122 -40.76 7.42 -40.11
CA LYS A 122 -40.66 6.73 -38.80
C LYS A 122 -39.33 6.01 -38.65
N PHE A 123 -38.86 5.32 -39.68
CA PHE A 123 -37.56 4.66 -39.66
C PHE A 123 -36.42 5.67 -39.50
N GLU A 124 -36.44 6.77 -40.26
CA GLU A 124 -35.43 7.83 -40.16
C GLU A 124 -35.41 8.46 -38.77
N MET A 125 -36.58 8.68 -38.16
CA MET A 125 -36.67 9.15 -36.78
C MET A 125 -36.06 8.13 -35.79
N ASN A 126 -36.32 6.83 -35.97
CA ASN A 126 -35.74 5.79 -35.12
C ASN A 126 -34.22 5.69 -35.27
N LEU A 127 -33.71 5.79 -36.50
CA LEU A 127 -32.28 5.82 -36.79
C LEU A 127 -31.61 6.99 -36.08
N LYS A 128 -32.16 8.21 -36.17
CA LYS A 128 -31.66 9.39 -35.45
C LYS A 128 -31.67 9.19 -33.93
N LYS A 129 -32.68 8.52 -33.36
CA LYS A 129 -32.70 8.19 -31.92
C LYS A 129 -31.55 7.27 -31.55
N PHE A 130 -31.25 6.27 -32.37
CA PHE A 130 -30.11 5.38 -32.11
C PHE A 130 -28.77 6.10 -32.31
N GLU A 131 -28.62 6.98 -33.29
CA GLU A 131 -27.42 7.83 -33.46
C GLU A 131 -27.15 8.68 -32.21
N ILE A 132 -28.19 9.32 -31.68
CA ILE A 132 -28.09 10.09 -30.43
C ILE A 132 -27.67 9.17 -29.27
N ALA A 133 -28.25 7.98 -29.16
CA ALA A 133 -27.89 7.03 -28.11
C ALA A 133 -26.43 6.55 -28.22
N ILE A 134 -25.93 6.30 -29.44
CA ILE A 134 -24.53 5.95 -29.70
C ILE A 134 -23.61 7.10 -29.29
N SER A 135 -23.96 8.33 -29.67
CA SER A 135 -23.18 9.53 -29.32
C SER A 135 -23.11 9.77 -27.81
N GLN A 136 -24.23 9.61 -27.11
CA GLN A 136 -24.27 9.70 -25.64
C GLN A 136 -23.42 8.61 -24.98
N ALA A 137 -23.53 7.37 -25.44
CA ALA A 137 -22.72 6.27 -24.91
C ALA A 137 -21.22 6.47 -25.20
N GLN A 138 -20.87 7.05 -26.35
CA GLN A 138 -19.48 7.42 -26.64
C GLN A 138 -18.97 8.51 -25.68
N ALA A 139 -19.76 9.55 -25.41
CA ALA A 139 -19.37 10.59 -24.46
C ALA A 139 -19.15 10.03 -23.04
N ASP A 140 -19.97 9.05 -22.64
CA ASP A 140 -19.78 8.32 -21.38
C ASP A 140 -18.48 7.50 -21.38
N VAL A 141 -18.19 6.76 -22.47
CA VAL A 141 -16.92 6.03 -22.65
C VAL A 141 -15.72 6.97 -22.49
N ASP A 142 -15.73 8.11 -23.18
CA ASP A 142 -14.64 9.09 -23.13
C ASP A 142 -14.47 9.71 -21.74
N ARG A 143 -15.57 9.91 -21.03
CA ARG A 143 -15.55 10.39 -19.64
C ARG A 143 -14.90 9.35 -18.72
N PHE A 144 -15.36 8.10 -18.75
CA PHE A 144 -14.82 7.07 -17.88
C PHE A 144 -13.37 6.71 -18.21
N GLN A 145 -12.98 6.80 -19.48
CA GLN A 145 -11.58 6.66 -19.89
C GLN A 145 -10.70 7.74 -19.24
N ARG A 146 -11.16 8.99 -19.19
CA ARG A 146 -10.44 10.07 -18.49
C ARG A 146 -10.37 9.85 -16.98
N ASP A 147 -11.44 9.32 -16.37
CA ASP A 147 -11.43 8.98 -14.95
C ASP A 147 -10.41 7.87 -14.65
N ILE A 148 -10.34 6.82 -15.49
CA ILE A 148 -9.33 5.76 -15.39
C ILE A 148 -7.91 6.35 -15.49
N GLN A 149 -7.65 7.20 -16.49
CA GLN A 149 -6.34 7.83 -16.67
C GLN A 149 -5.93 8.65 -15.45
N ARG A 150 -6.85 9.42 -14.87
CA ARG A 150 -6.60 10.23 -13.68
C ARG A 150 -6.13 9.35 -12.51
N TYR A 151 -6.86 8.29 -12.19
CA TYR A 151 -6.49 7.42 -11.08
C TYR A 151 -5.22 6.61 -11.33
N THR A 152 -4.87 6.33 -12.59
CA THR A 152 -3.60 5.69 -12.95
C THR A 152 -2.42 6.64 -12.79
N ILE A 153 -2.51 7.87 -13.31
CA ILE A 153 -1.45 8.89 -13.17
C ILE A 153 -1.21 9.25 -11.71
N GLU A 154 -2.26 9.37 -10.90
CA GLU A 154 -2.15 9.59 -9.44
C GLU A 154 -1.31 8.52 -8.72
N LYS A 155 -1.20 7.31 -9.30
CA LYS A 155 -0.34 6.26 -8.77
C LYS A 155 1.10 6.45 -9.22
N ASP A 156 1.31 6.64 -10.53
CA ASP A 156 2.65 6.77 -11.10
C ASP A 156 3.42 7.98 -10.55
N GLU A 157 2.72 9.06 -10.19
CA GLU A 157 3.33 10.23 -9.52
C GLU A 157 3.72 9.95 -8.07
N LYS A 158 2.95 9.14 -7.33
CA LYS A 158 3.32 8.72 -5.98
C LYS A 158 4.51 7.77 -5.98
N ASP A 159 4.47 6.77 -6.84
CA ASP A 159 5.53 5.76 -6.93
C ASP A 159 6.89 6.42 -7.27
N LYS A 160 6.91 7.46 -8.13
CA LYS A 160 8.13 8.24 -8.44
C LYS A 160 8.62 9.14 -7.32
N GLY A 161 7.69 9.75 -6.56
CA GLY A 161 8.07 10.59 -5.41
C GLY A 161 8.76 9.80 -4.30
N GLU A 162 8.47 8.51 -4.17
CA GLU A 162 9.12 7.60 -3.21
C GLU A 162 10.49 7.11 -3.69
N GLU A 163 10.75 7.08 -5.00
CA GLU A 163 12.05 6.69 -5.57
C GLU A 163 13.11 7.81 -5.46
N ASP A 164 12.70 9.08 -5.54
CA ASP A 164 13.62 10.24 -5.48
C ASP A 164 14.04 10.62 -4.04
N GLU A 165 13.39 10.06 -3.01
CA GLU A 165 13.67 10.34 -1.59
C GLU A 165 14.53 9.27 -0.88
N ASN A 166 14.95 8.21 -1.58
CA ASN A 166 15.80 7.13 -1.04
C ASN A 166 17.27 7.22 -1.47
#